data_AF-A0A6G3WSH0-F1
#
_entry.id   AF-A0A6G3WSH0-F1
#
_cell.length_a   1.000
_cell.length_b   1.000
_cell.length_c   1.000
_cell.angle_alpha   90.00
_cell.angle_beta   90.00
_cell.angle_gamma   90.00
#
_symmetry.space_group_name_H-M   'P 1'
#
loop_
_entity.id
_entity.type
_entity.pdbx_description
1 polymer ?
#
loop_
_entity_poly.entity_id
_entity_poly.type
_entity_poly.pdbx_seq_one_letter_code
_entity_poly.pdbx_strand_id
1 'polypeptide(L)'
;SKEPNPRQADRSDRVEITLRSRGPVIRAEAAAGDPYAALDLATGKLEARLRKQHDKRYSRRGNGRLSAAEVGDVVPGVASFDEDGELVGDQPSEPVPTTKIGSL
;
A
#
# COMPACT_ATOMS: atom_id res chain seq x y z
N SER A 1 -4.97 -15.44 24.77
CA SER A 1 -4.72 -15.64 26.21
C SER A 1 -5.93 -15.17 26.96
N LYS A 2 -6.53 -15.99 27.82
CA LYS A 2 -7.77 -15.63 28.51
C LYS A 2 -7.46 -14.59 29.61
N GLU A 3 -8.06 -13.42 29.53
CA GLU A 3 -7.89 -12.35 30.52
C GLU A 3 -8.42 -12.79 31.89
N PRO A 4 -7.58 -12.82 32.95
CA PRO A 4 -7.97 -13.31 34.27
C PRO A 4 -8.78 -12.30 35.07
N ASN A 5 -8.76 -11.00 34.73
CA ASN A 5 -9.50 -9.97 35.46
C ASN A 5 -10.97 -9.90 35.00
N PRO A 6 -11.96 -10.22 35.87
CA PRO A 6 -13.38 -10.21 35.49
C PRO A 6 -13.88 -8.84 35.02
N ARG A 7 -13.23 -7.74 35.46
CA ARG A 7 -13.59 -6.37 35.06
C ARG A 7 -13.20 -6.05 33.61
N GLN A 8 -12.36 -6.89 32.99
CA GLN A 8 -11.89 -6.75 31.62
C GLN A 8 -12.43 -7.86 30.70
N ALA A 9 -13.40 -8.65 31.17
CA ALA A 9 -13.97 -9.77 30.42
C ALA A 9 -14.50 -9.34 29.04
N ASP A 10 -15.06 -8.13 28.92
CA ASP A 10 -15.56 -7.58 27.65
C ASP A 10 -14.45 -7.30 26.61
N ARG A 11 -13.18 -7.39 27.00
CA ARG A 11 -12.00 -7.14 26.15
C ARG A 11 -10.95 -8.23 26.30
N SER A 12 -11.36 -9.44 26.68
CA SER A 12 -10.46 -10.55 26.98
C SER A 12 -9.60 -10.97 25.80
N ASP A 13 -10.12 -10.83 24.58
CA ASP A 13 -9.43 -11.19 23.35
C ASP A 13 -9.15 -9.95 22.52
N ARG A 14 -7.89 -9.79 22.11
CA ARG A 14 -7.40 -8.65 21.33
C ARG A 14 -6.76 -9.13 20.04
N VAL A 15 -7.22 -8.55 18.93
CA VAL A 15 -6.73 -8.83 17.59
C VAL A 15 -6.03 -7.59 17.05
N GLU A 16 -4.82 -7.79 16.53
CA GLU A 16 -4.05 -6.78 15.82
C GLU A 16 -3.81 -7.24 14.38
N ILE A 17 -4.14 -6.40 13.41
CA ILE A 17 -3.90 -6.64 11.98
C ILE A 17 -2.97 -5.55 11.47
N THR A 18 -1.85 -5.95 10.87
CA THR A 18 -0.93 -5.03 10.17
C THR A 18 -0.79 -5.45 8.72
N LEU A 19 -1.22 -4.57 7.81
CA LEU A 19 -1.15 -4.77 6.37
C LEU A 19 0.02 -3.95 5.79
N ARG A 20 0.91 -4.64 5.07
CA ARG A 20 2.01 -4.04 4.30
C ARG A 20 1.59 -3.97 2.84
N SER A 21 1.76 -2.80 2.22
CA SER A 21 1.40 -2.56 0.81
C SER A 21 2.41 -1.59 0.18
N ARG A 22 2.27 -1.32 -1.13
CA ARG A 22 3.02 -0.28 -1.87
C ARG A 22 2.59 1.14 -1.47
N GLY A 23 2.58 1.41 -0.17
CA GLY A 23 2.06 2.63 0.44
C GLY A 23 2.25 2.60 1.97
N PRO A 24 1.65 3.55 2.70
CA PRO A 24 1.74 3.57 4.16
C PRO A 24 1.24 2.26 4.77
N VAL A 25 1.92 1.79 5.82
CA VAL A 25 1.48 0.62 6.60
C VAL A 25 0.13 0.92 7.24
N ILE A 26 -0.81 -0.02 7.11
CA ILE A 26 -2.15 0.10 7.69
C ILE A 26 -2.27 -0.87 8.86
N ARG A 27 -2.56 -0.32 10.04
CA ARG A 27 -2.79 -1.12 11.25
C ARG A 27 -4.23 -0.96 11.74
N ALA A 28 -4.85 -2.04 12.18
CA ALA A 28 -6.14 -2.06 12.85
C ALA A 28 -6.04 -2.95 14.10
N GLU A 29 -6.72 -2.53 15.16
CA GLU A 29 -6.72 -3.22 16.43
C GLU A 29 -8.14 -3.16 17.03
N ALA A 30 -8.61 -4.28 17.56
CA ALA A 30 -9.82 -4.32 18.36
C ALA A 30 -9.71 -5.38 19.46
N ALA A 31 -10.50 -5.20 20.51
CA ALA A 31 -10.66 -6.17 21.58
C ALA A 31 -12.14 -6.40 21.84
N ALA A 32 -12.50 -7.63 22.17
CA ALA A 32 -13.85 -8.07 22.51
C ALA A 32 -13.80 -9.23 23.52
N GLY A 33 -14.96 -9.69 23.99
CA GLY A 33 -15.08 -10.83 24.90
C GLY A 33 -14.91 -12.20 24.22
N ASP A 34 -14.84 -12.23 22.89
CA ASP A 34 -14.54 -13.42 22.10
C ASP A 34 -13.66 -13.07 20.89
N PRO A 35 -12.86 -14.02 20.39
CA PRO A 35 -11.90 -13.75 19.32
C PRO A 35 -12.54 -13.44 17.96
N TYR A 36 -13.75 -13.95 17.68
CA TYR A 36 -14.43 -13.72 16.40
C TYR A 36 -15.04 -12.31 16.37
N ALA A 37 -15.70 -11.87 17.45
CA ALA A 37 -16.15 -10.50 17.57
C ALA A 37 -14.98 -9.50 17.52
N ALA A 38 -13.85 -9.82 18.16
CA ALA A 38 -12.65 -8.98 18.08
C ALA A 38 -12.14 -8.88 16.64
N LEU A 39 -12.16 -9.98 15.88
CA LEU A 39 -11.78 -10.03 14.47
C LEU A 39 -12.73 -9.21 13.58
N ASP A 40 -14.04 -9.33 13.76
CA ASP A 40 -15.03 -8.58 12.99
C ASP A 40 -14.88 -7.06 13.22
N LEU A 41 -14.70 -6.66 14.48
CA LEU A 41 -14.44 -5.27 14.84
C LEU A 41 -13.11 -4.76 14.25
N ALA A 42 -12.06 -5.58 14.28
CA ALA A 42 -10.78 -5.22 13.68
C ALA A 42 -10.90 -5.09 12.15
N THR A 43 -11.67 -5.98 11.51
CA THR A 43 -11.92 -5.99 10.07
C THR A 43 -12.69 -4.74 9.63
N GLY A 44 -13.74 -4.36 10.35
CA GLY A 44 -14.47 -3.10 10.07
C GLY A 44 -13.56 -1.87 10.20
N LYS A 45 -12.68 -1.81 11.21
CA LYS A 45 -11.69 -0.72 11.34
C LYS A 45 -10.68 -0.74 10.19
N LEU A 46 -10.24 -1.91 9.74
CA LEU A 46 -9.32 -2.07 8.63
C LEU A 46 -9.94 -1.57 7.33
N GLU A 47 -11.18 -1.96 7.04
CA GLU A 47 -11.91 -1.55 5.85
C GLU A 47 -12.05 -0.03 5.78
N ALA A 48 -12.47 0.61 6.87
CA ALA A 48 -12.58 2.07 6.94
C ALA A 48 -11.24 2.77 6.67
N ARG A 49 -10.12 2.20 7.18
CA ARG A 49 -8.78 2.72 6.91
C ARG A 49 -8.38 2.52 5.45
N LEU A 50 -8.68 1.37 4.85
CA LEU A 50 -8.40 1.08 3.45
C LEU A 50 -9.15 2.04 2.52
N ARG A 51 -10.45 2.24 2.76
CA ARG A 51 -11.27 3.22 2.01
C ARG A 51 -10.68 4.62 2.13
N LYS A 52 -10.36 5.07 3.35
CA LYS A 52 -9.70 6.37 3.56
C LYS A 52 -8.37 6.49 2.81
N GLN A 53 -7.53 5.45 2.78
CA GLN A 53 -6.27 5.49 2.04
C GLN A 53 -6.47 5.46 0.53
N HIS A 54 -7.47 4.72 0.05
CA HIS A 54 -7.88 4.72 -1.36
C HIS A 54 -8.35 6.12 -1.78
N ASP A 55 -9.29 6.71 -1.04
CA ASP A 55 -9.83 8.04 -1.34
C ASP A 55 -8.72 9.10 -1.27
N LYS A 56 -7.81 8.95 -0.31
CA LYS A 56 -6.64 9.83 -0.15
C LYS A 56 -5.62 9.69 -1.30
N ARG A 57 -5.56 8.55 -1.98
CA ARG A 57 -4.77 8.36 -3.22
C ARG A 57 -5.49 8.95 -4.43
N TYR A 58 -6.80 8.76 -4.51
CA TYR A 58 -7.63 9.22 -5.62
C TYR A 58 -7.83 10.74 -5.63
N SER A 59 -8.27 11.33 -4.51
CA SER A 59 -8.65 12.75 -4.43
C SER A 59 -7.47 13.73 -4.43
N ARG A 60 -6.38 13.45 -3.70
CA ARG A 60 -5.25 14.38 -3.58
C ARG A 60 -4.39 14.50 -4.83
N ARG A 61 -4.51 13.56 -5.76
CA ARG A 61 -3.68 13.57 -6.97
C ARG A 61 -4.34 14.23 -8.18
N GLY A 62 -5.65 14.51 -8.15
CA GLY A 62 -6.38 15.12 -9.27
C GLY A 62 -6.37 14.25 -10.54
N ASN A 63 -7.45 14.28 -11.33
CA ASN A 63 -7.59 13.68 -12.67
C ASN A 63 -6.61 12.53 -13.02
N GLY A 64 -6.78 11.36 -12.40
CA GLY A 64 -6.12 10.13 -12.87
C GLY A 64 -4.59 10.07 -12.75
N ARG A 65 -3.95 10.93 -11.94
CA ARG A 65 -2.49 10.82 -11.73
C ARG A 65 -2.14 9.58 -10.88
N LEU A 66 -1.34 8.69 -11.46
CA LEU A 66 -0.84 7.47 -10.83
C LEU A 66 0.29 7.80 -9.82
N SER A 67 0.39 7.04 -8.71
CA SER A 67 1.62 7.07 -7.91
C SER A 67 2.75 6.39 -8.66
N ALA A 68 4.00 6.77 -8.39
CA ALA A 68 5.17 6.04 -8.89
C ALA A 68 5.10 4.52 -8.60
N ALA A 69 4.52 4.15 -7.46
CA ALA A 69 4.34 2.74 -7.08
C ALA A 69 3.23 2.01 -7.87
N GLU A 70 2.30 2.73 -8.50
CA GLU A 70 1.21 2.18 -9.33
C GLU A 70 1.59 2.18 -10.82
N VAL A 71 2.64 2.89 -11.23
CA VAL A 71 3.05 2.99 -12.64
C VAL A 71 3.32 1.60 -13.22
N GLY A 72 4.02 0.73 -12.49
CA GLY A 72 4.35 -0.60 -13.00
C GLY A 72 3.17 -1.54 -13.21
N ASP A 73 2.06 -1.30 -12.50
CA ASP A 73 0.86 -2.13 -12.62
C ASP A 73 -0.12 -1.58 -13.67
N VAL A 74 -0.03 -0.28 -14.01
CA VAL A 74 -1.07 0.43 -14.81
C VAL A 74 -0.56 0.92 -16.17
N VAL A 75 0.71 1.28 -16.31
CA VAL A 75 1.27 1.82 -17.55
C VAL A 75 1.84 0.69 -18.42
N PRO A 76 1.29 0.44 -19.62
CA PRO A 76 1.82 -0.58 -20.52
C PRO A 76 3.21 -0.18 -21.03
N GLY A 77 4.10 -1.16 -21.17
CA GLY A 77 5.46 -0.95 -21.69
C GLY A 77 6.41 -0.23 -20.72
N VAL A 78 6.11 -0.26 -19.41
CA VAL A 78 7.08 0.23 -18.42
C VAL A 78 8.34 -0.65 -18.44
N ALA A 79 9.49 -0.04 -18.20
CA ALA A 79 10.73 -0.77 -17.99
C ALA A 79 10.65 -1.61 -16.70
N SER A 80 10.94 -2.91 -16.82
CA SER A 80 11.11 -3.83 -15.68
C SER A 80 12.58 -4.17 -15.50
N PHE A 81 13.00 -4.37 -14.25
CA PHE A 81 14.33 -4.87 -13.92
C PHE A 81 14.23 -6.33 -13.47
N ASP A 82 15.27 -7.12 -13.73
CA ASP A 82 15.39 -8.47 -13.20
C ASP A 82 15.93 -8.49 -11.75
N GLU A 83 16.21 -9.68 -11.23
CA GLU A 83 16.71 -9.87 -9.86
C GLU A 83 18.13 -9.31 -9.65
N ASP A 84 18.90 -9.17 -10.73
CA ASP A 84 20.27 -8.62 -10.73
C ASP A 84 20.28 -7.10 -10.97
N GLY A 85 19.12 -6.51 -11.28
CA GLY A 85 18.94 -5.08 -11.51
C GLY A 85 19.19 -4.65 -12.97
N GLU A 86 19.26 -5.61 -13.89
CA GLU A 86 19.40 -5.35 -15.32
C GLU A 86 18.03 -5.10 -15.97
N LEU A 87 18.00 -4.25 -17.00
CA LEU A 87 16.77 -3.93 -17.72
C LEU A 87 16.30 -5.13 -18.55
N VAL A 88 15.09 -5.61 -18.27
CA VAL A 88 14.46 -6.68 -19.03
C VAL A 88 13.83 -6.09 -20.29
N GLY A 89 14.44 -6.36 -21.44
CA GLY A 89 13.99 -5.89 -22.75
C GLY A 89 14.93 -4.85 -23.34
N ASP A 90 16.09 -5.29 -23.80
CA ASP A 90 16.98 -4.52 -24.66
C ASP A 90 16.30 -4.30 -26.01
N GLN A 91 15.48 -3.24 -26.12
CA GLN A 91 15.28 -2.61 -27.42
C GLN A 91 16.28 -1.46 -27.53
N PRO A 92 17.15 -1.45 -28.55
CA PRO A 92 18.07 -0.35 -28.76
C PRO A 92 17.24 0.91 -29.05
N SER A 93 17.12 1.79 -28.06
CA SER A 93 16.52 3.11 -28.27
C SER A 93 17.43 3.92 -29.16
N GLU A 94 16.91 4.42 -30.28
CA GLU A 94 17.66 5.29 -31.19
C GLU A 94 18.22 6.51 -30.45
N PRO A 95 19.46 6.94 -30.75
CA PRO A 95 20.08 8.06 -30.06
C PRO A 95 19.26 9.34 -30.26
N VAL A 96 18.75 9.90 -29.15
CA VAL A 96 18.02 11.17 -29.15
C VAL A 96 18.95 12.28 -29.68
N PRO A 97 18.58 13.03 -30.73
CA PRO A 97 19.45 14.05 -31.30
C PRO A 97 19.68 15.17 -30.28
N THR A 98 20.92 15.31 -29.81
CA THR A 98 21.33 16.41 -28.94
C THR A 98 21.96 17.51 -29.79
N THR A 99 21.38 18.70 -29.76
CA THR A 99 21.99 19.89 -30.38
C THR A 99 23.12 20.38 -29.48
N LYS A 100 24.38 20.25 -29.92
CA LYS A 100 25.51 20.86 -29.22
C LYS A 100 25.46 22.38 -29.42
N ILE A 101 25.13 23.10 -28.35
CA ILE A 101 25.32 24.56 -28.30
C ILE A 101 26.82 24.77 -28.06
N GLY A 102 27.51 25.42 -29.01
CA GLY A 102 28.93 25.73 -28.91
C GLY A 102 29.25 26.69 -27.76
N SER A 103 30.51 26.77 -27.37
CA SER A 103 30.98 27.76 -26.39
C SER A 103 30.68 29.17 -26.88
N LEU A 104 30.17 30.00 -25.97
CA LEU A 104 30.12 31.47 -26.10
C LEU A 104 31.52 32.03 -26.33
#